data_AF-A0AA37KC31-F1
#
_entry.id   AF-A0AA37KC31-F1
#
_cell.length_a   1.000
_cell.length_b   1.000
_cell.length_c   1.000
_cell.angle_alpha   90.00
_cell.angle_beta   90.00
_cell.angle_gamma   90.00
#
_symmetry.space_group_name_H-M   'P 1'
#
loop_
_entity.id
_entity.type
_entity.pdbx_description
1 polymer ?
#
loop_
_entity_poly.entity_id
_entity_poly.type
_entity_poly.pdbx_seq_one_letter_code
_entity_poly.pdbx_strand_id
1 'polypeptide(L)'
;MKRRVMMGKRELVEVVEELKSSGTWMVPAGCKFVDVFIVGGGGSGASSGPERGGGGGGSGYVKTYLDVPVTPESVVSYSIGKGGDRVVSMSAYDDQKNGLPGSESWFKSNSIKALGGNGGRYSGIGGDGGSGGGSGRPAEKTAGYIGGSDGSNGAGDMPGIGQGSTTRCPFNNKLYAGGGGGGGEYSSGSAPGGGGIGYVGDISRRPTNGEPNTGSGGGSFYISGSNVSGGCYSGAGGSGIIILRYMKYK
;
A
#
# COMPACT_ATOMS: atom_id res chain seq x y z
N MET A 1 -0.40 30.38 -53.81
CA MET A 1 -1.00 30.99 -52.60
C MET A 1 -0.95 29.95 -51.46
N LYS A 2 0.11 29.95 -50.62
CA LYS A 2 0.19 29.04 -49.45
C LYS A 2 -0.54 29.71 -48.29
N ARG A 3 -1.81 29.33 -48.05
CA ARG A 3 -2.54 29.74 -46.84
C ARG A 3 -1.96 28.98 -45.66
N ARG A 4 -1.10 29.65 -44.89
CA ARG A 4 -0.77 29.24 -43.52
C ARG A 4 -2.04 29.46 -42.70
N VAL A 5 -2.77 28.38 -42.42
CA VAL A 5 -3.85 28.41 -41.44
C VAL A 5 -3.16 28.52 -40.08
N MET A 6 -3.23 29.70 -39.47
CA MET A 6 -2.93 29.87 -38.05
C MET A 6 -3.95 29.03 -37.28
N MET A 7 -3.57 27.80 -36.89
CA MET A 7 -4.32 27.08 -35.85
C MET A 7 -4.28 27.97 -34.63
N GLY A 8 -5.45 28.47 -34.20
CA GLY A 8 -5.59 29.28 -33.00
C GLY A 8 -4.85 28.63 -31.83
N LYS A 9 -4.28 29.45 -30.94
CA LYS A 9 -3.57 29.01 -29.74
C LYS A 9 -4.41 27.93 -29.04
N ARG A 10 -4.02 26.67 -29.17
CA ARG A 10 -4.66 25.57 -28.46
C ARG A 10 -4.32 25.76 -26.99
N GLU A 11 -5.33 26.00 -26.17
CA GLU A 11 -5.21 26.14 -24.73
C GLU A 11 -4.76 24.81 -24.13
N LEU A 12 -3.80 24.86 -23.21
CA LEU A 12 -3.39 23.70 -22.40
C LEU A 12 -4.14 23.76 -21.07
N VAL A 13 -4.68 22.62 -20.64
CA VAL A 13 -5.34 22.45 -19.34
C VAL A 13 -4.61 21.40 -18.52
N GLU A 14 -4.55 21.62 -17.21
CA GLU A 14 -3.98 20.65 -16.26
C GLU A 14 -4.99 19.51 -16.01
N VAL A 15 -4.48 18.28 -15.95
CA VAL A 15 -5.24 17.08 -15.65
C VAL A 15 -4.52 16.30 -14.56
N VAL A 16 -5.29 15.78 -13.60
CA VAL A 16 -4.84 14.79 -12.62
C VAL A 16 -5.58 13.48 -12.90
N GLU A 17 -4.83 12.40 -13.13
CA GLU A 17 -5.35 11.10 -13.56
C GLU A 17 -4.86 9.98 -12.63
N GLU A 18 -5.77 9.11 -12.17
CA GLU A 18 -5.47 7.96 -11.33
C GLU A 18 -5.42 6.66 -12.17
N LEU A 19 -4.27 5.99 -12.20
CA LEU A 19 -4.08 4.69 -12.83
C LEU A 19 -4.15 3.57 -11.79
N LYS A 20 -5.20 2.74 -11.89
CA LYS A 20 -5.57 1.73 -10.87
C LYS A 20 -5.29 0.28 -11.28
N SER A 21 -4.94 0.05 -12.55
CA SER A 21 -4.62 -1.27 -13.10
C SER A 21 -3.50 -1.14 -14.11
N SER A 22 -2.58 -2.10 -14.18
CA SER A 22 -1.48 -2.10 -15.15
C SER A 22 -1.99 -1.98 -16.58
N GLY A 23 -1.20 -1.33 -17.44
CA GLY A 23 -1.58 -1.13 -18.84
C GLY A 23 -0.70 -0.14 -19.55
N THR A 24 -1.33 0.57 -20.49
CA THR A 24 -0.69 1.61 -21.29
C THR A 24 -1.45 2.92 -21.15
N TRP A 25 -0.72 4.02 -21.24
CA TRP A 25 -1.24 5.38 -21.20
C TRP A 25 -0.88 6.07 -22.51
N MET A 26 -1.89 6.67 -23.15
CA MET A 26 -1.69 7.44 -24.36
C MET A 26 -1.30 8.86 -23.98
N VAL A 27 -0.08 9.27 -24.32
CA VAL A 27 0.40 10.63 -24.05
C VAL A 27 -0.48 11.61 -24.83
N PRO A 28 -1.19 12.54 -24.17
CA PRO A 28 -2.07 13.47 -24.86
C PRO A 28 -1.32 14.38 -25.84
N ALA A 29 -2.01 14.84 -26.87
CA ALA A 29 -1.46 15.83 -27.79
C ALA A 29 -1.01 17.09 -27.01
N GLY A 30 0.21 17.55 -27.31
CA GLY A 30 0.83 18.71 -26.64
C GLY A 30 1.52 18.40 -25.31
N CYS A 31 1.30 17.22 -24.72
CA CYS A 31 1.95 16.83 -23.46
C CYS A 31 3.41 16.40 -23.69
N LYS A 32 4.35 17.20 -23.18
CA LYS A 32 5.80 16.91 -23.27
C LYS A 32 6.42 16.44 -21.96
N PHE A 33 5.73 16.72 -20.85
CA PHE A 33 6.17 16.38 -19.50
C PHE A 33 4.96 15.93 -18.68
N VAL A 34 5.20 15.01 -17.76
CA VAL A 34 4.22 14.53 -16.79
C VAL A 34 4.89 14.38 -15.43
N ASP A 35 4.21 14.82 -14.38
CA ASP A 35 4.59 14.49 -13.01
C ASP A 35 3.92 13.19 -12.60
N VAL A 36 4.66 12.35 -11.87
CA VAL A 36 4.26 10.99 -11.56
C VAL A 36 4.44 10.74 -10.08
N PHE A 37 3.34 10.46 -9.39
CA PHE A 37 3.34 10.00 -7.99
C PHE A 37 3.01 8.51 -8.00
N ILE A 38 3.90 7.69 -7.44
CA ILE A 38 3.83 6.24 -7.52
C ILE A 38 3.79 5.66 -6.11
N VAL A 39 2.85 4.75 -5.88
CA VAL A 39 2.76 3.94 -4.67
C VAL A 39 2.90 2.47 -5.06
N GLY A 40 3.80 1.74 -4.40
CA GLY A 40 3.89 0.28 -4.53
C GLY A 40 2.69 -0.44 -3.90
N GLY A 41 2.57 -1.75 -4.09
CA GLY A 41 1.61 -2.56 -3.35
C GLY A 41 2.02 -2.71 -1.88
N GLY A 42 1.06 -2.77 -0.96
CA GLY A 42 1.33 -3.01 0.46
C GLY A 42 1.61 -4.48 0.75
N GLY A 43 2.33 -4.77 1.83
CA GLY A 43 2.51 -6.13 2.34
C GLY A 43 1.28 -6.62 3.11
N SER A 44 1.12 -7.93 3.23
CA SER A 44 0.06 -8.53 4.05
C SER A 44 0.41 -8.49 5.53
N GLY A 45 -0.60 -8.63 6.40
CA GLY A 45 -0.35 -8.97 7.80
C GLY A 45 0.23 -10.39 7.94
N ALA A 46 0.86 -10.67 9.08
CA ALA A 46 1.28 -12.02 9.44
C ALA A 46 0.17 -12.83 10.13
N SER A 47 0.41 -14.12 10.34
CA SER A 47 -0.29 -14.88 11.39
C SER A 47 0.31 -14.57 12.77
N SER A 48 -0.37 -14.97 13.84
CA SER A 48 0.25 -14.93 15.17
C SER A 48 1.34 -15.95 15.33
N GLY A 49 2.33 -15.56 16.11
CA GLY A 49 3.23 -16.46 16.76
C GLY A 49 2.70 -16.99 18.10
N PRO A 50 3.48 -17.86 18.71
CA PRO A 50 3.19 -18.47 19.99
C PRO A 50 2.97 -17.47 21.14
N GLU A 51 3.85 -16.49 21.21
CA GLU A 51 3.96 -15.60 22.36
C GLU A 51 3.22 -14.27 22.17
N ARG A 52 2.83 -13.95 20.93
CA ARG A 52 2.21 -12.68 20.56
C ARG A 52 1.55 -12.72 19.19
N GLY A 53 0.68 -11.73 18.95
CA GLY A 53 0.09 -11.54 17.65
C GLY A 53 1.07 -11.15 16.58
N GLY A 54 0.67 -11.39 15.33
CA GLY A 54 1.51 -11.07 14.18
C GLY A 54 1.57 -9.56 13.96
N GLY A 55 2.64 -9.12 13.30
CA GLY A 55 2.76 -7.73 12.88
C GLY A 55 1.87 -7.45 11.66
N GLY A 56 1.37 -6.22 11.59
CA GLY A 56 0.67 -5.73 10.39
C GLY A 56 1.63 -5.52 9.23
N GLY A 57 1.11 -5.56 8.00
CA GLY A 57 1.90 -5.31 6.79
C GLY A 57 2.33 -3.84 6.69
N GLY A 58 3.52 -3.60 6.16
CA GLY A 58 3.95 -2.27 5.74
C GLY A 58 3.27 -1.86 4.45
N SER A 59 3.00 -0.58 4.26
CA SER A 59 2.44 -0.10 3.00
C SER A 59 3.48 -0.09 1.88
N GLY A 60 3.06 0.01 0.62
CA GLY A 60 3.93 0.34 -0.49
C GLY A 60 4.70 1.63 -0.22
N TYR A 61 5.94 1.67 -0.68
CA TYR A 61 6.73 2.90 -0.69
C TYR A 61 6.12 3.89 -1.67
N VAL A 62 6.40 5.17 -1.43
CA VAL A 62 5.93 6.29 -2.23
C VAL A 62 7.09 7.05 -2.83
N LYS A 63 7.02 7.37 -4.13
CA LYS A 63 7.95 8.28 -4.80
C LYS A 63 7.22 9.25 -5.72
N THR A 64 7.73 10.48 -5.75
CA THR A 64 7.29 11.53 -6.68
C THR A 64 8.41 11.81 -7.66
N TYR A 65 8.08 11.80 -8.95
CA TYR A 65 8.95 12.17 -10.05
C TYR A 65 8.34 13.37 -10.75
N LEU A 66 9.09 14.46 -10.86
CA LEU A 66 8.64 15.68 -11.53
C LEU A 66 9.24 15.76 -12.92
N ASP A 67 8.53 16.42 -13.84
CA ASP A 67 9.00 16.72 -15.19
C ASP A 67 9.51 15.50 -15.98
N VAL A 68 8.82 14.36 -15.87
CA VAL A 68 9.18 13.16 -16.64
C VAL A 68 8.92 13.42 -18.12
N PRO A 69 9.94 13.37 -19.01
CA PRO A 69 9.77 13.70 -20.41
C PRO A 69 8.95 12.62 -21.13
N VAL A 70 8.02 13.04 -21.98
CA VAL A 70 7.18 12.16 -22.81
C VAL A 70 7.04 12.74 -24.22
N THR A 71 6.79 11.86 -25.19
CA THR A 71 6.53 12.28 -26.56
C THR A 71 5.01 12.37 -26.76
N PRO A 72 4.45 13.53 -27.16
CA PRO A 72 3.04 13.63 -27.50
C PRO A 72 2.59 12.51 -28.43
N GLU A 73 1.41 11.96 -28.18
CA GLU A 73 0.77 10.91 -29.01
C GLU A 73 1.51 9.56 -29.03
N SER A 74 2.52 9.38 -28.16
CA SER A 74 3.19 8.09 -27.94
C SER A 74 2.53 7.27 -26.82
N VAL A 75 2.74 5.95 -26.86
CA VAL A 75 2.24 5.02 -25.84
C VAL A 75 3.30 4.81 -24.76
N VAL A 76 2.91 4.95 -23.49
CA VAL A 76 3.77 4.67 -22.33
C VAL A 76 3.18 3.51 -21.54
N SER A 77 3.98 2.45 -21.34
CA SER A 77 3.59 1.34 -20.48
C SER A 77 3.81 1.65 -19.01
N TYR A 78 3.01 1.04 -18.15
CA TYR A 78 3.15 1.12 -16.69
C TYR A 78 2.59 -0.14 -16.03
N SER A 79 3.01 -0.38 -14.78
CA SER A 79 2.48 -1.47 -13.97
C SER A 79 2.13 -1.00 -12.56
N ILE A 80 1.01 -1.51 -12.07
CA ILE A 80 0.56 -1.34 -10.70
C ILE A 80 0.97 -2.56 -9.89
N GLY A 81 1.71 -2.33 -8.81
CA GLY A 81 2.13 -3.35 -7.87
C GLY A 81 0.94 -4.01 -7.18
N LYS A 82 0.88 -5.33 -7.19
CA LYS A 82 -0.09 -6.08 -6.40
C LYS A 82 0.24 -5.95 -4.92
N GLY A 83 -0.78 -5.96 -4.07
CA GLY A 83 -0.59 -6.15 -2.64
C GLY A 83 -0.11 -7.57 -2.35
N GLY A 84 0.54 -7.76 -1.21
CA GLY A 84 0.93 -9.08 -0.72
C GLY A 84 -0.30 -9.93 -0.43
N ASP A 85 -0.27 -11.18 -0.89
CA ASP A 85 -1.36 -12.12 -0.68
C ASP A 85 -1.55 -12.41 0.81
N ARG A 86 -2.79 -12.64 1.21
CA ARG A 86 -3.09 -13.06 2.58
C ARG A 86 -2.38 -14.37 2.89
N VAL A 87 -1.84 -14.48 4.09
CA VAL A 87 -1.43 -15.77 4.66
C VAL A 87 -2.54 -16.39 5.48
N VAL A 88 -2.61 -17.72 5.42
CA VAL A 88 -3.56 -18.57 6.13
C VAL A 88 -2.80 -19.34 7.19
N SER A 89 -3.34 -19.39 8.40
CA SER A 89 -2.90 -20.31 9.45
C SER A 89 -4.04 -21.29 9.73
N MET A 90 -3.81 -22.58 9.47
CA MET A 90 -4.88 -23.60 9.45
C MET A 90 -5.04 -24.38 10.75
N SER A 91 -4.03 -24.38 11.63
CA SER A 91 -4.14 -25.00 12.96
C SER A 91 -2.92 -24.68 13.82
N ALA A 92 -3.20 -24.39 15.09
CA ALA A 92 -2.25 -24.34 16.21
C ALA A 92 -1.15 -23.26 16.16
N TYR A 93 -0.61 -23.06 17.36
CA TYR A 93 0.53 -22.23 17.78
C TYR A 93 1.78 -22.30 16.88
N ASP A 94 1.95 -23.38 16.09
CA ASP A 94 3.15 -23.67 15.30
C ASP A 94 3.02 -23.39 13.79
N ASP A 95 1.83 -23.04 13.26
CA ASP A 95 1.67 -22.66 11.84
C ASP A 95 1.92 -21.16 11.61
N GLN A 96 3.16 -20.77 11.94
CA GLN A 96 3.67 -19.40 11.88
C GLN A 96 3.97 -18.99 10.44
N LYS A 97 3.33 -17.90 9.99
CA LYS A 97 3.47 -17.36 8.64
C LYS A 97 3.77 -15.88 8.74
N ASN A 98 4.94 -15.49 8.23
CA ASN A 98 5.18 -14.11 7.90
C ASN A 98 4.22 -13.67 6.80
N GLY A 99 3.80 -12.41 6.86
CA GLY A 99 3.09 -11.79 5.76
C GLY A 99 3.94 -11.75 4.49
N LEU A 100 3.28 -11.67 3.35
CA LEU A 100 3.92 -11.61 2.05
C LEU A 100 4.14 -10.14 1.65
N PRO A 101 5.26 -9.84 0.97
CA PRO A 101 5.52 -8.49 0.50
C PRO A 101 4.58 -8.09 -0.64
N GLY A 102 4.30 -6.80 -0.76
CA GLY A 102 3.71 -6.22 -1.95
C GLY A 102 4.72 -6.10 -3.09
N SER A 103 4.22 -5.96 -4.31
CA SER A 103 5.04 -5.76 -5.51
C SER A 103 5.27 -4.28 -5.81
N GLU A 104 6.31 -3.98 -6.56
CA GLU A 104 6.60 -2.62 -7.03
C GLU A 104 5.60 -2.12 -8.08
N SER A 105 5.38 -0.80 -8.10
CA SER A 105 4.70 -0.09 -9.19
C SER A 105 5.72 0.70 -10.00
N TRP A 106 5.57 0.77 -11.31
CA TRP A 106 6.49 1.52 -12.18
C TRP A 106 5.75 2.19 -13.34
N PHE A 107 6.29 3.32 -13.81
CA PHE A 107 5.77 4.08 -14.95
C PHE A 107 6.88 4.30 -15.96
N LYS A 108 6.63 4.03 -17.25
CA LYS A 108 7.57 4.19 -18.38
C LYS A 108 8.80 3.28 -18.35
N SER A 109 9.46 3.12 -17.21
CA SER A 109 10.64 2.26 -17.02
C SER A 109 10.83 1.92 -15.54
N ASN A 110 11.61 0.86 -15.26
CA ASN A 110 11.94 0.44 -13.89
C ASN A 110 12.82 1.44 -13.10
N SER A 111 13.24 2.55 -13.71
CA SER A 111 13.91 3.66 -13.01
C SER A 111 12.93 4.65 -12.37
N ILE A 112 11.68 4.67 -12.83
CA ILE A 112 10.59 5.51 -12.32
C ILE A 112 9.60 4.59 -11.62
N LYS A 113 9.89 4.27 -10.36
CA LYS A 113 9.19 3.23 -9.61
C LYS A 113 9.15 3.47 -8.12
N ALA A 114 8.19 2.83 -7.45
CA ALA A 114 8.17 2.71 -6.00
C ALA A 114 8.04 1.23 -5.60
N LEU A 115 8.83 0.81 -4.61
CA LEU A 115 8.86 -0.56 -4.13
C LEU A 115 7.58 -0.91 -3.36
N GLY A 116 7.26 -2.20 -3.31
CA GLY A 116 6.20 -2.69 -2.42
C GLY A 116 6.62 -2.68 -0.95
N GLY A 117 5.63 -2.76 -0.06
CA GLY A 117 5.83 -2.87 1.38
C GLY A 117 6.14 -4.29 1.81
N ASN A 118 6.85 -4.44 2.92
CA ASN A 118 7.13 -5.74 3.51
C ASN A 118 5.89 -6.28 4.23
N GLY A 119 5.72 -7.60 4.21
CA GLY A 119 4.75 -8.25 5.09
C GLY A 119 5.17 -8.14 6.56
N GLY A 120 4.21 -8.16 7.47
CA GLY A 120 4.51 -8.27 8.90
C GLY A 120 5.13 -9.63 9.25
N ARG A 121 5.66 -9.77 10.46
CA ARG A 121 6.25 -11.04 10.94
C ARG A 121 5.37 -11.69 11.98
N TYR A 122 5.38 -13.02 12.03
CA TYR A 122 4.61 -13.77 13.02
C TYR A 122 5.06 -13.47 14.45
N SER A 123 6.32 -13.08 14.64
CA SER A 123 6.90 -12.64 15.92
C SER A 123 6.40 -11.26 16.36
N GLY A 124 5.37 -10.72 15.72
CA GLY A 124 4.76 -9.44 16.06
C GLY A 124 5.47 -8.21 15.53
N ILE A 125 6.54 -8.37 14.75
CA ILE A 125 7.26 -7.25 14.12
C ILE A 125 6.43 -6.73 12.93
N GLY A 126 6.09 -5.45 12.92
CA GLY A 126 5.40 -4.82 11.79
C GLY A 126 6.26 -4.78 10.52
N GLY A 127 5.63 -4.81 9.35
CA GLY A 127 6.32 -4.72 8.07
C GLY A 127 6.78 -3.29 7.75
N ASP A 128 7.97 -3.13 7.20
CA ASP A 128 8.47 -1.83 6.72
C ASP A 128 7.78 -1.41 5.41
N GLY A 129 7.70 -0.10 5.16
CA GLY A 129 6.99 0.41 3.99
C GLY A 129 7.03 1.91 3.83
N GLY A 130 6.13 2.43 2.99
CA GLY A 130 5.83 3.86 2.95
C GLY A 130 5.45 4.36 4.35
N SER A 131 4.48 3.71 4.98
CA SER A 131 4.25 3.74 6.41
C SER A 131 4.43 2.33 6.99
N GLY A 132 5.00 2.25 8.19
CA GLY A 132 5.29 0.98 8.84
C GLY A 132 4.06 0.29 9.41
N GLY A 133 4.03 -1.04 9.42
CA GLY A 133 2.98 -1.83 10.05
C GLY A 133 3.05 -1.76 11.59
N GLY A 134 1.91 -1.92 12.26
CA GLY A 134 1.83 -1.95 13.71
C GLY A 134 2.34 -3.28 14.30
N SER A 135 2.91 -3.22 15.50
CA SER A 135 3.34 -4.43 16.21
C SER A 135 2.15 -5.27 16.65
N GLY A 136 2.31 -6.58 16.64
CA GLY A 136 1.37 -7.47 17.34
C GLY A 136 1.58 -7.41 18.86
N ARG A 137 0.64 -7.90 19.66
CA ARG A 137 0.71 -7.84 21.13
C ARG A 137 0.72 -9.22 21.79
N PRO A 138 1.35 -9.36 22.97
CA PRO A 138 1.18 -10.54 23.82
C PRO A 138 -0.27 -10.75 24.26
N ALA A 139 -0.57 -11.97 24.71
CA ALA A 139 -1.89 -12.46 25.12
C ALA A 139 -2.36 -11.88 26.47
N GLU A 140 -2.63 -10.57 26.53
CA GLU A 140 -3.03 -9.91 27.78
C GLU A 140 -4.21 -8.93 27.62
N LYS A 141 -5.31 -9.30 26.94
CA LYS A 141 -6.51 -8.46 26.81
C LYS A 141 -6.23 -7.03 26.35
N THR A 142 -5.43 -6.89 25.30
CA THR A 142 -5.02 -5.58 24.77
C THR A 142 -5.22 -5.49 23.27
N ALA A 143 -5.49 -4.27 22.78
CA ALA A 143 -5.57 -4.00 21.35
C ALA A 143 -4.21 -4.23 20.68
N GLY A 144 -4.23 -4.76 19.45
CA GLY A 144 -3.08 -4.71 18.57
C GLY A 144 -2.63 -3.27 18.34
N TYR A 145 -1.37 -3.05 17.95
CA TYR A 145 -0.94 -1.69 17.66
C TYR A 145 -1.34 -1.27 16.25
N ILE A 146 -1.72 0.00 16.10
CA ILE A 146 -2.07 0.60 14.82
C ILE A 146 -0.83 0.72 13.92
N GLY A 147 -1.03 0.62 12.60
CA GLY A 147 0.00 0.96 11.62
C GLY A 147 0.30 2.46 11.58
N GLY A 148 1.41 2.81 10.95
CA GLY A 148 1.83 4.18 10.71
C GLY A 148 1.02 4.83 9.60
N SER A 149 1.14 6.14 9.50
CA SER A 149 0.55 6.94 8.42
C SER A 149 1.48 8.07 8.01
N ASP A 150 1.37 8.51 6.77
CA ASP A 150 2.10 9.66 6.25
C ASP A 150 3.63 9.57 6.39
N GLY A 151 4.17 8.36 6.18
CA GLY A 151 5.61 8.13 6.24
C GLY A 151 6.11 7.66 7.60
N SER A 152 5.25 7.62 8.62
CA SER A 152 5.65 7.27 9.98
C SER A 152 5.87 5.76 10.16
N ASN A 153 6.60 5.43 11.22
CA ASN A 153 6.63 4.06 11.74
C ASN A 153 5.25 3.64 12.23
N GLY A 154 5.04 2.33 12.35
CA GLY A 154 3.91 1.78 13.11
C GLY A 154 4.01 2.09 14.60
N ALA A 155 2.94 1.81 15.34
CA ALA A 155 2.97 1.85 16.79
C ALA A 155 3.41 0.50 17.38
N GLY A 156 3.94 0.55 18.60
CA GLY A 156 4.30 -0.63 19.39
C GLY A 156 5.77 -0.72 19.75
N ASP A 157 6.14 -1.84 20.34
CA ASP A 157 7.50 -2.19 20.78
C ASP A 157 8.39 -2.69 19.63
N MET A 158 7.78 -3.22 18.57
CA MET A 158 8.48 -3.74 17.38
C MET A 158 7.80 -3.26 16.09
N PRO A 159 7.68 -1.94 15.88
CA PRO A 159 6.91 -1.42 14.75
C PRO A 159 7.67 -1.63 13.45
N GLY A 160 6.93 -1.71 12.35
CA GLY A 160 7.52 -1.54 11.03
C GLY A 160 8.00 -0.10 10.86
N ILE A 161 9.05 0.07 10.06
CA ILE A 161 9.67 1.35 9.78
C ILE A 161 9.01 1.99 8.55
N GLY A 162 8.56 3.23 8.71
CA GLY A 162 8.07 4.05 7.61
C GLY A 162 9.22 4.71 6.85
N GLN A 163 8.94 5.18 5.63
CA GLN A 163 9.98 5.79 4.79
C GLN A 163 10.45 7.17 5.26
N GLY A 164 9.84 7.72 6.33
CA GLY A 164 10.24 8.99 6.95
C GLY A 164 9.87 10.25 6.15
N SER A 165 9.15 10.09 5.04
CA SER A 165 8.66 11.19 4.20
C SER A 165 7.19 10.98 3.87
N THR A 166 6.49 12.09 3.63
CA THR A 166 5.04 12.09 3.40
C THR A 166 4.60 11.12 2.30
N THR A 167 3.46 10.48 2.54
CA THR A 167 2.78 9.61 1.56
C THR A 167 1.55 10.30 0.96
N ARG A 168 1.42 11.62 1.17
CA ARG A 168 0.37 12.44 0.58
C ARG A 168 0.74 12.82 -0.85
N CYS A 169 -0.19 12.59 -1.78
CA CYS A 169 0.00 12.98 -3.16
C CYS A 169 -0.12 14.51 -3.29
N PRO A 170 0.90 15.20 -3.82
CA PRO A 170 0.86 16.65 -3.99
C PRO A 170 -0.11 17.11 -5.10
N PHE A 171 -0.63 16.20 -5.93
CA PHE A 171 -1.47 16.54 -7.07
C PHE A 171 -2.97 16.52 -6.74
N ASN A 172 -3.40 15.66 -5.82
CA ASN A 172 -4.80 15.52 -5.42
C ASN A 172 -5.05 15.66 -3.91
N ASN A 173 -3.99 15.95 -3.14
CA ASN A 173 -4.00 16.14 -1.69
C ASN A 173 -4.49 14.92 -0.87
N LYS A 174 -4.65 13.75 -1.49
CA LYS A 174 -5.06 12.52 -0.82
C LYS A 174 -3.87 11.84 -0.16
N LEU A 175 -4.13 11.24 1.00
CA LEU A 175 -3.16 10.42 1.72
C LEU A 175 -3.26 8.97 1.23
N TYR A 176 -2.12 8.35 0.98
CA TYR A 176 -2.01 6.94 0.56
C TYR A 176 -1.07 6.19 1.52
N ALA A 177 -0.91 4.89 1.28
CA ALA A 177 0.11 4.07 1.93
C ALA A 177 0.01 4.06 3.46
N GLY A 178 -1.18 3.71 3.99
CA GLY A 178 -1.39 3.47 5.41
C GLY A 178 -0.88 2.08 5.83
N GLY A 179 -0.18 2.00 6.97
CA GLY A 179 0.31 0.73 7.51
C GLY A 179 -0.82 -0.15 8.05
N GLY A 180 -0.67 -1.47 7.94
CA GLY A 180 -1.60 -2.42 8.55
C GLY A 180 -1.40 -2.52 10.07
N GLY A 181 -2.48 -2.77 10.81
CA GLY A 181 -2.42 -2.98 12.25
C GLY A 181 -1.97 -4.38 12.64
N GLY A 182 -1.26 -4.48 13.76
CA GLY A 182 -0.83 -5.76 14.34
C GLY A 182 -1.98 -6.50 15.04
N GLY A 183 -1.80 -7.80 15.23
CA GLY A 183 -2.75 -8.66 15.94
C GLY A 183 -2.69 -8.45 17.46
N GLY A 184 -3.84 -8.34 18.11
CA GLY A 184 -4.02 -8.32 19.56
C GLY A 184 -5.50 -8.50 19.91
N GLU A 185 -5.84 -8.86 21.15
CA GLU A 185 -7.19 -9.25 21.62
C GLU A 185 -8.32 -8.33 21.17
N TYR A 186 -8.02 -7.04 20.98
CA TYR A 186 -8.94 -6.07 20.40
C TYR A 186 -8.39 -5.46 19.10
N SER A 187 -9.29 -4.85 18.34
CA SER A 187 -8.97 -4.14 17.11
C SER A 187 -7.84 -3.13 17.31
N SER A 188 -6.87 -3.14 16.40
CA SER A 188 -5.83 -2.12 16.35
C SER A 188 -6.32 -0.74 15.87
N GLY A 189 -7.55 -0.64 15.34
CA GLY A 189 -7.94 0.47 14.48
C GLY A 189 -7.29 0.41 13.10
N SER A 190 -7.69 1.34 12.23
CA SER A 190 -7.20 1.49 10.85
C SER A 190 -6.36 2.76 10.74
N ALA A 191 -5.15 2.63 10.18
CA ALA A 191 -4.30 3.78 9.92
C ALA A 191 -4.83 4.59 8.72
N PRO A 192 -4.79 5.94 8.79
CA PRO A 192 -5.09 6.80 7.65
C PRO A 192 -4.28 6.40 6.41
N GLY A 193 -4.90 6.55 5.23
CA GLY A 193 -4.32 6.11 3.96
C GLY A 193 -4.73 4.71 3.53
N GLY A 194 -5.59 4.02 4.29
CA GLY A 194 -6.26 2.77 3.91
C GLY A 194 -5.76 1.52 4.64
N GLY A 195 -5.07 1.67 5.77
CA GLY A 195 -4.43 0.57 6.50
C GLY A 195 -5.42 -0.48 6.99
N GLY A 196 -5.12 -1.76 6.76
CA GLY A 196 -5.91 -2.88 7.25
C GLY A 196 -5.90 -2.96 8.79
N ILE A 197 -7.00 -3.40 9.37
CA ILE A 197 -7.20 -3.52 10.82
C ILE A 197 -6.72 -4.89 11.27
N GLY A 198 -5.86 -4.93 12.29
CA GLY A 198 -5.51 -6.16 12.98
C GLY A 198 -6.55 -6.56 14.04
N TYR A 199 -6.75 -7.85 14.24
CA TYR A 199 -7.83 -8.40 15.09
C TYR A 199 -7.46 -9.69 15.82
N VAL A 200 -8.22 -10.06 16.85
CA VAL A 200 -8.16 -11.36 17.55
C VAL A 200 -9.53 -11.85 17.98
N GLY A 201 -9.64 -13.17 18.11
CA GLY A 201 -10.35 -13.78 19.25
C GLY A 201 -11.71 -14.39 18.94
N ASP A 202 -12.28 -14.05 17.78
CA ASP A 202 -13.48 -14.70 17.30
C ASP A 202 -13.32 -14.91 15.79
N ILE A 203 -13.55 -16.15 15.33
CA ILE A 203 -13.56 -16.51 13.90
C ILE A 203 -14.55 -15.63 13.10
N SER A 204 -15.52 -15.03 13.79
CA SER A 204 -16.48 -14.07 13.24
C SER A 204 -15.88 -12.70 12.87
N ARG A 205 -14.73 -12.32 13.44
CA ARG A 205 -14.06 -11.03 13.19
C ARG A 205 -12.68 -11.24 12.57
N ARG A 206 -12.58 -10.90 11.29
CA ARG A 206 -11.37 -11.10 10.50
C ARG A 206 -10.58 -9.80 10.38
N PRO A 207 -9.24 -9.86 10.35
CA PRO A 207 -8.43 -8.73 9.93
C PRO A 207 -8.89 -8.23 8.56
N THR A 208 -8.75 -6.93 8.34
CA THR A 208 -9.14 -6.34 7.06
C THR A 208 -7.94 -6.19 6.15
N ASN A 209 -8.20 -6.28 4.85
CA ASN A 209 -7.20 -5.98 3.83
C ASN A 209 -6.84 -4.50 3.88
N GLY A 210 -5.67 -4.16 3.36
CA GLY A 210 -5.38 -2.79 2.95
C GLY A 210 -6.32 -2.36 1.82
N GLU A 211 -6.68 -1.09 1.80
CA GLU A 211 -7.58 -0.53 0.80
C GLU A 211 -6.99 -0.67 -0.62
N PRO A 212 -7.73 -1.22 -1.60
CA PRO A 212 -7.24 -1.30 -2.98
C PRO A 212 -6.87 0.06 -3.57
N ASN A 213 -5.83 0.10 -4.39
CA ASN A 213 -5.33 1.32 -5.06
C ASN A 213 -4.82 2.40 -4.08
N THR A 214 -4.32 1.97 -2.93
CA THR A 214 -3.69 2.87 -1.96
C THR A 214 -2.29 2.44 -1.54
N GLY A 215 -1.87 1.23 -1.92
CA GLY A 215 -0.66 0.60 -1.43
C GLY A 215 -0.70 0.24 0.05
N SER A 216 -1.87 0.23 0.70
CA SER A 216 -1.94 0.04 2.15
C SER A 216 -1.55 -1.36 2.62
N GLY A 217 -1.00 -1.45 3.83
CA GLY A 217 -0.67 -2.70 4.48
C GLY A 217 -1.91 -3.46 4.98
N GLY A 218 -1.86 -4.79 4.97
CA GLY A 218 -2.91 -5.65 5.51
C GLY A 218 -2.83 -5.82 7.02
N GLY A 219 -3.98 -6.00 7.67
CA GLY A 219 -4.05 -6.27 9.11
C GLY A 219 -3.61 -7.69 9.47
N SER A 220 -3.06 -7.87 10.68
CA SER A 220 -2.67 -9.18 11.19
C SER A 220 -3.68 -9.76 12.18
N PHE A 221 -3.57 -11.05 12.49
CA PHE A 221 -4.39 -11.68 13.51
C PHE A 221 -3.59 -12.26 14.67
N TYR A 222 -4.31 -12.58 15.76
CA TYR A 222 -3.83 -13.50 16.77
C TYR A 222 -4.81 -14.60 17.18
N ILE A 223 -4.24 -15.77 17.48
CA ILE A 223 -4.95 -16.99 17.89
C ILE A 223 -4.62 -17.26 19.36
N SER A 224 -5.58 -17.01 20.27
CA SER A 224 -5.52 -17.48 21.66
C SER A 224 -6.19 -18.84 21.80
N GLY A 225 -5.42 -19.92 21.94
CA GLY A 225 -5.88 -21.20 22.50
C GLY A 225 -6.92 -22.02 21.71
N SER A 226 -6.58 -23.29 21.46
CA SER A 226 -7.37 -24.36 20.81
C SER A 226 -7.67 -24.20 19.31
N ASN A 227 -7.60 -25.33 18.60
CA ASN A 227 -7.64 -25.45 17.15
C ASN A 227 -8.82 -24.70 16.51
N VAL A 228 -8.51 -23.67 15.71
CA VAL A 228 -9.48 -23.02 14.82
C VAL A 228 -9.77 -23.94 13.63
N SER A 229 -10.80 -24.78 13.76
CA SER A 229 -11.33 -25.54 12.62
C SER A 229 -11.83 -24.56 11.54
N GLY A 230 -11.12 -24.49 10.41
CA GLY A 230 -11.45 -23.60 9.28
C GLY A 230 -10.41 -22.51 8.97
N GLY A 231 -9.36 -22.35 9.78
CA GLY A 231 -8.23 -21.46 9.54
C GLY A 231 -8.51 -19.96 9.70
N CYS A 232 -7.49 -19.21 10.14
CA CYS A 232 -7.52 -17.75 10.25
C CYS A 232 -6.71 -17.12 9.10
N TYR A 233 -7.19 -16.00 8.59
CA TYR A 233 -6.58 -15.28 7.48
C TYR A 233 -6.10 -13.91 7.94
N SER A 234 -4.91 -13.53 7.52
CA SER A 234 -4.48 -12.13 7.58
C SER A 234 -5.22 -11.30 6.52
N GLY A 235 -5.16 -9.98 6.70
CA GLY A 235 -5.48 -9.05 5.65
C GLY A 235 -4.40 -9.07 4.56
N ALA A 236 -4.82 -9.15 3.31
CA ALA A 236 -3.95 -8.90 2.17
C ALA A 236 -3.56 -7.41 2.11
N GLY A 237 -2.43 -7.10 1.49
CA GLY A 237 -2.08 -5.72 1.17
C GLY A 237 -2.98 -5.15 0.07
N GLY A 238 -3.15 -3.83 0.06
CA GLY A 238 -3.78 -3.10 -1.03
C GLY A 238 -2.85 -3.01 -2.24
N SER A 239 -3.41 -3.03 -3.45
CA SER A 239 -2.67 -2.72 -4.67
C SER A 239 -2.13 -1.29 -4.63
N GLY A 240 -1.01 -1.07 -5.31
CA GLY A 240 -0.45 0.26 -5.52
C GLY A 240 -1.33 1.15 -6.40
N ILE A 241 -0.86 2.35 -6.69
CA ILE A 241 -1.52 3.31 -7.57
C ILE A 241 -0.46 4.20 -8.22
N ILE A 242 -0.75 4.70 -9.42
CA ILE A 242 0.03 5.78 -10.04
C ILE A 242 -0.91 6.96 -10.27
N ILE A 243 -0.46 8.16 -9.93
CA ILE A 243 -1.20 9.40 -10.12
C ILE A 243 -0.35 10.30 -11.01
N LEU A 244 -0.93 10.69 -12.15
CA LEU A 244 -0.29 11.56 -13.12
C LEU A 244 -0.82 12.98 -12.96
N ARG A 245 0.05 13.98 -13.10
CA ARG A 245 -0.32 15.37 -13.35
C ARG A 245 0.35 15.85 -14.62
N TYR A 246 -0.43 16.32 -15.59
CA TYR A 246 0.09 16.76 -16.88
C TYR A 246 -0.77 17.82 -17.54
N MET A 247 -0.22 18.47 -18.56
CA MET A 247 -0.93 19.40 -19.41
C MET A 247 -1.35 18.73 -20.72
N LYS A 248 -2.59 18.94 -21.16
CA LYS A 248 -3.05 18.51 -22.49
C LYS A 248 -3.77 19.63 -23.20
N TYR A 249 -3.84 19.57 -24.54
CA TYR A 249 -4.73 20.46 -25.26
C TYR A 249 -6.18 20.21 -24.85
N LYS A 250 -6.93 21.30 -24.70
CA LYS A 250 -8.37 21.29 -24.46
C LYS A 250 -9.14 20.68 -25.64
#